data_AF-A0A9E0UFH3-F1
#
_entry.id   AF-A0A9E0UFH3-F1
#
_cell.length_a   1.000
_cell.length_b   1.000
_cell.length_c   1.000
_cell.angle_alpha   90.00
_cell.angle_beta   90.00
_cell.angle_gamma   90.00
#
_symmetry.space_group_name_H-M   'P 1'
#
loop_
_entity.id
_entity.type
_entity.pdbx_description
1 polymer ?
#
loop_
_entity_poly.entity_id
_entity_poly.type
_entity_poly.pdbx_seq_one_letter_code
_entity_poly.pdbx_strand_id
1 'polypeptide(L)'
;MPLTIYEKELIRILRTRCGELTTGQTVEKLTALGIIDSTLCKVLAVREHVRDIMETGIRKTDAMWLATERFACSYEYVRKCMYYYTDMNIG
;
A
#
# COMPACT_ATOMS: atom_id res chain seq x y z
N MET A 1 6.96 2.57 -20.82
CA MET A 1 8.30 3.20 -21.00
C MET A 1 9.37 2.18 -20.64
N PRO A 2 10.52 2.15 -21.33
CA PRO A 2 11.66 1.34 -20.90
C PRO A 2 12.29 1.91 -19.63
N LEU A 3 12.83 1.03 -18.77
CA LEU A 3 13.53 1.42 -17.55
C LEU A 3 14.80 2.23 -17.88
N THR A 4 15.00 3.30 -17.12
CA THR A 4 16.24 4.10 -17.07
C THR A 4 17.42 3.28 -16.57
N ILE A 5 18.64 3.76 -16.81
CA ILE A 5 19.87 3.13 -16.29
C ILE A 5 19.85 3.10 -14.75
N TYR A 6 19.34 4.15 -14.11
CA TYR A 6 19.24 4.22 -12.65
C TYR A 6 18.30 3.16 -12.08
N GLU A 7 17.15 2.92 -12.71
CA GLU A 7 16.22 1.89 -12.28
C GLU A 7 16.80 0.49 -12.44
N LYS A 8 17.55 0.24 -13.52
CA LYS A 8 18.26 -1.04 -13.73
C LYS A 8 19.32 -1.28 -12.66
N GLU A 9 20.10 -0.26 -12.31
CA GLU A 9 21.08 -0.35 -11.23
C GLU A 9 20.44 -0.55 -9.86
N LEU A 10 19.32 0.12 -9.58
CA LEU A 10 18.55 -0.10 -8.35
C LEU A 10 18.07 -1.54 -8.25
N ILE A 11 17.50 -2.10 -9.33
CA ILE A 11 17.10 -3.51 -9.38
C ILE A 11 18.28 -4.44 -9.10
N ARG A 12 19.46 -4.15 -9.68
CA ARG A 12 20.67 -4.94 -9.43
C ARG A 12 21.07 -4.89 -7.95
N ILE A 13 21.11 -3.71 -7.35
CA ILE A 13 21.45 -3.52 -5.93
C ILE A 13 20.47 -4.28 -5.03
N LEU A 14 19.16 -4.15 -5.30
CA LEU A 14 18.12 -4.81 -4.52
C LEU A 14 18.20 -6.32 -4.63
N ARG A 15 18.47 -6.87 -5.83
CA ARG A 15 18.71 -8.31 -6.03
C ARG A 15 19.90 -8.80 -5.22
N THR A 16 21.02 -8.09 -5.22
CA THR A 16 22.20 -8.49 -4.44
C THR A 16 21.94 -8.42 -2.94
N ARG A 17 21.18 -7.42 -2.45
CA ARG A 17 20.96 -7.20 -1.02
C ARG A 17 19.76 -7.94 -0.43
N CYS A 18 18.83 -8.38 -1.26
CA CYS A 18 17.56 -8.99 -0.84
C CYS A 18 17.26 -10.33 -1.53
N GLY A 19 18.14 -10.83 -2.41
CA GLY A 19 17.86 -12.01 -3.25
C GLY A 19 17.59 -13.31 -2.49
N GLU A 20 18.07 -13.43 -1.25
CA GLU A 20 17.83 -14.59 -0.38
C GLU A 20 16.73 -14.35 0.66
N LEU A 21 16.16 -13.14 0.70
CA LEU A 21 15.10 -12.80 1.64
C LEU A 21 13.75 -13.29 1.10
N THR A 22 12.88 -13.72 2.00
CA THR A 22 11.47 -13.91 1.67
C THR A 22 10.83 -12.60 1.22
N THR A 23 9.67 -12.68 0.56
CA THR A 23 8.91 -11.48 0.16
C THR A 23 8.63 -10.55 1.33
N GLY A 24 8.22 -11.09 2.49
CA GLY A 24 7.96 -10.31 3.69
C GLY A 24 9.21 -9.58 4.20
N GLN A 25 10.32 -10.30 4.35
CA GLN A 25 11.60 -9.71 4.79
C GLN A 25 12.13 -8.65 3.81
N THR A 26 11.90 -8.83 2.51
CA THR A 26 12.26 -7.84 1.50
C THR A 26 11.45 -6.56 1.68
N VAL A 27 10.13 -6.66 1.86
CA VAL A 27 9.26 -5.50 2.08
C VAL A 27 9.62 -4.76 3.38
N GLU A 28 9.90 -5.48 4.46
CA GLU A 28 10.35 -4.89 5.73
C GLU A 28 11.65 -4.12 5.55
N LYS A 29 12.63 -4.71 4.84
CA LYS A 29 13.92 -4.08 4.59
C LYS A 29 13.81 -2.84 3.70
N LEU A 30 12.99 -2.90 2.65
CA LEU A 30 12.73 -1.74 1.78
C LEU A 30 12.02 -0.60 2.53
N THR A 31 11.09 -0.95 3.42
CA THR A 31 10.41 0.02 4.31
C THR A 31 11.41 0.66 5.28
N ALA A 32 12.28 -0.13 5.91
CA ALA A 32 13.30 0.38 6.82
C ALA A 32 14.33 1.29 6.14
N LEU A 33 14.61 1.06 4.85
CA LEU A 33 15.47 1.91 4.03
C LEU A 33 14.78 3.19 3.54
N GLY A 34 13.48 3.38 3.82
CA GLY A 34 12.70 4.53 3.36
C GLY A 34 12.39 4.52 1.86
N ILE A 35 12.57 3.38 1.19
CA ILE A 35 12.27 3.22 -0.25
C ILE A 35 10.76 3.09 -0.46
N ILE A 36 10.07 2.46 0.49
CA ILE A 36 8.61 2.32 0.48
C ILE A 36 7.99 3.45 1.31
N ASP A 37 7.08 4.20 0.69
CA ASP A 37 6.25 5.17 1.40
C ASP A 37 5.20 4.44 2.25
N SER A 38 5.51 4.29 3.54
CA SER A 38 4.62 3.65 4.51
C SER A 38 3.25 4.35 4.66
N THR A 39 3.17 5.65 4.39
CA THR A 39 1.89 6.39 4.43
C THR A 39 1.02 5.96 3.26
N LEU A 40 1.61 5.85 2.08
CA LEU A 40 0.90 5.40 0.87
C LEU A 40 0.45 3.95 1.00
N CYS A 41 1.30 3.07 1.53
CA CYS A 41 0.93 1.68 1.76
C CYS A 41 -0.28 1.54 2.70
N LYS A 42 -0.39 2.37 3.75
CA LYS A 42 -1.56 2.37 4.63
C LYS A 42 -2.84 2.75 3.88
N VAL A 43 -2.78 3.81 3.08
CA VAL A 43 -3.93 4.26 2.27
C VAL A 43 -4.36 3.17 1.29
N LEU A 44 -3.39 2.54 0.61
CA LEU A 44 -3.65 1.45 -0.33
C LEU A 44 -4.26 0.23 0.35
N ALA A 45 -3.71 -0.19 1.49
CA ALA A 45 -4.22 -1.32 2.25
C ALA A 45 -5.69 -1.11 2.69
N VAL A 46 -6.03 0.10 3.15
CA VAL A 46 -7.41 0.44 3.49
C VAL A 46 -8.33 0.39 2.27
N ARG A 47 -7.89 0.93 1.13
CA ARG A 47 -8.68 0.93 -0.12
C ARG A 47 -8.95 -0.47 -0.65
N GLU A 48 -7.92 -1.29 -0.68
CA GLU A 48 -8.00 -2.68 -1.13
C GLU A 48 -8.97 -3.45 -0.24
N HIS A 49 -8.82 -3.35 1.08
CA HIS A 49 -9.72 -4.03 2.00
C HIS A 49 -11.19 -3.58 1.86
N VAL A 50 -11.43 -2.26 1.70
CA VAL A 50 -12.79 -1.76 1.43
C VAL A 50 -13.35 -2.32 0.11
N ARG A 51 -12.51 -2.45 -0.92
CA ARG A 51 -12.89 -3.04 -2.20
C ARG A 51 -13.25 -4.52 -2.04
N ASP A 52 -12.43 -5.29 -1.35
CA ASP A 52 -12.68 -6.72 -1.09
C ASP A 52 -14.04 -6.93 -0.41
N ILE A 53 -14.38 -6.09 0.58
CA ILE A 53 -15.69 -6.13 1.24
C ILE A 53 -16.82 -5.74 0.27
N MET A 54 -16.59 -4.75 -0.59
CA MET A 54 -17.60 -4.37 -1.59
C MET A 54 -17.85 -5.47 -2.63
N GLU A 55 -16.84 -6.27 -2.98
CA GLU A 55 -16.98 -7.42 -3.88
C GLU A 55 -17.90 -8.50 -3.33
N THR A 56 -18.10 -8.56 -2.01
CA THR A 56 -19.11 -9.44 -1.39
C THR A 56 -20.54 -8.89 -1.46
N GLY A 57 -20.76 -7.76 -2.16
CA GLY A 57 -22.06 -7.12 -2.32
C GLY A 57 -22.43 -6.12 -1.20
N ILE A 58 -21.54 -5.86 -0.25
CA ILE A 58 -21.75 -4.87 0.81
C ILE A 58 -21.60 -3.46 0.25
N ARG A 59 -22.49 -2.54 0.66
CA ARG A 59 -22.44 -1.15 0.18
C ARG A 59 -21.20 -0.44 0.72
N LYS A 60 -20.68 0.51 -0.08
CA LYS A 60 -19.45 1.25 0.23
C LYS A 60 -19.40 1.86 1.64
N THR A 61 -20.48 2.46 2.12
CA THR A 61 -20.54 3.06 3.47
C THR A 61 -20.34 2.01 4.57
N ASP A 62 -21.03 0.87 4.42
CA ASP A 62 -20.98 -0.24 5.37
C ASP A 62 -19.60 -0.94 5.30
N ALA A 63 -19.04 -1.07 4.09
CA ALA A 63 -17.68 -1.59 3.88
C ALA A 63 -16.60 -0.70 4.50
N MET A 64 -16.72 0.63 4.37
CA MET A 64 -15.82 1.57 5.04
C MET A 64 -15.93 1.49 6.56
N TRP A 65 -17.12 1.25 7.10
CA TRP A 65 -17.31 1.04 8.54
C TRP A 65 -16.63 -0.24 9.00
N LEU A 66 -16.83 -1.36 8.33
CA LEU A 66 -16.18 -2.64 8.65
C LEU A 66 -14.65 -2.55 8.59
N ALA A 67 -14.09 -1.76 7.67
CA ALA A 67 -12.65 -1.53 7.61
C ALA A 67 -12.10 -0.85 8.88
N THR A 68 -12.90 -0.05 9.59
CA THR A 68 -12.46 0.59 10.85
C THR A 68 -12.11 -0.43 11.92
N GLU A 69 -12.82 -1.56 11.97
CA GLU A 69 -12.58 -2.65 12.92
C GLU A 69 -11.27 -3.36 12.60
N ARG A 70 -11.02 -3.65 11.31
CA ARG A 70 -9.79 -4.31 10.85
C ARG A 70 -8.53 -3.50 11.15
N PHE A 71 -8.59 -2.18 10.93
CA PHE A 71 -7.43 -1.29 11.04
C PHE A 71 -7.38 -0.52 12.37
N ALA A 72 -8.34 -0.75 13.28
CA ALA A 72 -8.46 -0.06 14.57
C ALA A 72 -8.33 1.48 14.43
N CYS A 73 -9.04 2.05 13.45
CA CYS A 73 -8.95 3.48 13.11
C CYS A 73 -10.32 4.14 13.05
N SER A 74 -10.38 5.47 12.96
CA SER A 74 -11.66 6.16 12.87
C SER A 74 -12.29 6.02 11.48
N TYR A 75 -13.62 6.05 11.42
CA TYR A 75 -14.34 6.11 10.16
C TYR A 75 -13.92 7.31 9.28
N GLU A 76 -13.61 8.44 9.91
CA GLU A 76 -13.10 9.62 9.20
C GLU A 76 -11.73 9.36 8.55
N TYR A 77 -10.87 8.57 9.18
CA TYR A 77 -9.59 8.17 8.58
C TYR A 77 -9.80 7.28 7.35
N VAL A 78 -10.70 6.29 7.43
CA VAL A 78 -11.06 5.46 6.27
C VAL A 78 -11.64 6.32 5.15
N ARG A 79 -12.52 7.27 5.48
CA ARG A 79 -13.07 8.23 4.52
C ARG A 79 -11.97 9.04 3.84
N LYS A 80 -10.95 9.49 4.59
CA LYS A 80 -9.75 10.14 4.03
C LYS A 80 -8.98 9.25 3.07
N CYS A 81 -8.75 7.99 3.44
CA CYS A 81 -8.15 7.01 2.54
C CYS A 81 -8.95 6.86 1.25
N MET A 82 -10.28 6.79 1.33
CA MET A 82 -11.13 6.56 0.16
C MET A 82 -11.30 7.77 -0.75
N TYR A 83 -11.35 8.99 -0.22
CA TYR A 83 -11.78 10.17 -0.99
C TYR A 83 -10.75 11.29 -1.09
N TYR A 84 -9.87 11.47 -0.10
CA TYR A 84 -9.02 12.66 -0.01
C TYR A 84 -7.56 12.39 -0.37
N TYR A 85 -7.05 11.18 -0.13
CA TYR A 85 -5.71 10.79 -0.56
C TYR A 85 -5.67 10.40 -2.05
N THR A 86 -6.11 11.27 -2.95
CA THR A 86 -6.09 11.06 -4.41
C THR A 86 -4.69 11.18 -4.99
N ASP A 87 -3.86 12.07 -4.42
CA ASP A 87 -2.62 12.55 -5.04
C ASP A 87 -1.35 12.17 -4.27
N MET A 88 -1.27 10.92 -3.84
CA MET A 88 0.01 10.35 -3.46
C MET A 88 0.57 9.59 -4.66
N ASN A 89 0.98 10.35 -5.68
CA ASN A 89 1.64 9.93 -6.94
C ASN A 89 1.50 8.44 -7.29
N ILE A 90 0.28 8.02 -7.62
CA ILE A 90 0.06 6.83 -8.43
C ILE A 90 -0.36 7.33 -9.80
N GLY A 91 0.64 7.71 -10.61
CA GLY A 91 0.49 8.27 -11.94
C GLY A 91 1.60 9.26 -12.27
#